data_AF-A0A820PYA2-F1
#
_entry.id   AF-A0A820PYA2-F1
#
_cell.length_a   1.000
_cell.length_b   1.000
_cell.length_c   1.000
_cell.angle_alpha   90.00
_cell.angle_beta   90.00
_cell.angle_gamma   90.00
#
_symmetry.space_group_name_H-M   'P 1'
#
loop_
_entity.id
_entity.type
_entity.pdbx_description
1 polymer ?
#
loop_
_entity_poly.entity_id
_entity_poly.type
_entity_poly.pdbx_seq_one_letter_code
_entity_poly.pdbx_strand_id
1 'polypeptide(L)'
;REVILDCQVNRQPKTKPTWYRNEKELIINDNIEIIQTEDNHIQLKIRKTSIDDHAEYTLNVENLRGHAFIDVLSDRVRFTQKLFDTVIKVGNPIVLECKLSKPDTPITWKCDDQPLD
;
A
#
# COMPACT_ATOMS: atom_id res chain seq x y z
N ARG A 1 2.33 -1.91 8.23
CA ARG A 1 3.58 -2.70 8.10
C ARG A 1 4.73 -1.70 8.05
N GLU A 2 5.96 -2.10 8.38
CA GLU A 2 7.14 -1.25 8.18
C GLU A 2 7.68 -1.44 6.77
N VAL A 3 8.16 -0.37 6.14
CA VAL A 3 8.85 -0.40 4.84
C VAL A 3 10.17 0.35 4.96
N ILE A 4 11.22 -0.21 4.35
CA ILE A 4 12.54 0.38 4.26
C ILE A 4 12.91 0.44 2.78
N LEU A 5 13.12 1.65 2.26
CA LEU A 5 13.78 1.85 0.98
C LEU A 5 15.27 2.00 1.25
N ASP A 6 16.08 1.20 0.57
CA ASP A 6 17.52 1.14 0.78
C ASP A 6 18.27 1.49 -0.51
N CYS A 7 19.31 2.30 -0.39
CA CYS A 7 20.19 2.65 -1.49
C CYS A 7 21.64 2.62 -1.01
N GLN A 8 22.45 1.76 -1.63
CA GLN A 8 23.89 1.74 -1.41
C GLN A 8 24.59 2.72 -2.34
N VAL A 9 25.48 3.53 -1.79
CA VAL A 9 26.33 4.45 -2.56
C VAL A 9 27.79 4.00 -2.50
N ASN A 10 28.56 4.35 -3.54
CA ASN A 10 29.96 3.96 -3.66
C ASN A 10 30.90 4.68 -2.66
N ARG A 11 30.45 5.80 -2.09
CA ARG A 11 31.18 6.61 -1.11
C ARG A 11 30.18 7.29 -0.19
N GLN A 12 30.60 7.55 1.05
CA GLN A 12 29.75 8.27 1.98
C GLN A 12 29.52 9.70 1.48
N PRO A 13 28.26 10.16 1.37
CA PRO A 13 27.97 11.51 0.90
C PRO A 13 28.47 12.56 1.89
N LYS A 14 28.98 13.68 1.38
CA LYS A 14 29.35 14.86 2.19
C LYS A 14 28.16 15.73 2.55
N THR A 15 27.07 15.60 1.78
CA THR A 15 25.82 16.34 1.98
C THR A 15 24.75 15.43 2.57
N LYS A 16 23.84 16.00 3.35
CA LYS A 16 22.68 15.26 3.85
C LYS A 16 21.81 14.79 2.67
N PRO A 17 21.40 13.52 2.62
CA PRO A 17 20.46 13.03 1.61
C PRO A 17 19.07 13.62 1.83
N THR A 18 18.39 13.91 0.72
CA THR A 18 17.01 14.41 0.71
C THR A 18 16.12 13.41 -0.01
N TRP A 19 14.97 13.08 0.59
CA TRP A 19 13.97 12.24 -0.03
C TRP A 19 12.75 13.05 -0.46
N TYR A 20 12.12 12.64 -1.55
CA TYR A 20 10.92 13.23 -2.10
C TYR A 20 9.85 12.16 -2.27
N ARG A 21 8.58 12.54 -2.08
CA ARG A 21 7.40 11.73 -2.39
C ARG A 21 6.55 12.49 -3.41
N ASN A 22 6.37 11.92 -4.61
CA ASN A 22 5.71 12.58 -5.74
C ASN A 22 6.25 14.01 -5.94
N GLU A 23 7.57 14.13 -6.07
CA GLU A 23 8.32 15.39 -6.28
C GLU A 23 8.31 16.39 -5.11
N LYS A 24 7.56 16.16 -4.04
CA LYS A 24 7.56 17.00 -2.85
C LYS A 24 8.55 16.47 -1.81
N GLU A 25 9.38 17.35 -1.27
CA GLU A 25 10.35 16.98 -0.23
C GLU A 25 9.63 16.37 0.97
N LEU A 26 10.13 15.23 1.45
CA LEU A 26 9.59 14.53 2.59
C LEU A 26 9.97 15.23 3.89
N ILE A 27 8.96 15.41 4.74
CA ILE A 27 9.13 15.98 6.07
C ILE A 27 9.33 14.82 7.06
N ILE A 28 10.50 14.82 7.73
CA ILE A 28 10.81 13.87 8.79
C ILE A 28 9.85 14.08 9.96
N ASN A 29 9.30 12.98 10.50
CA ASN A 29 8.40 12.96 11.64
C ASN A 29 8.50 11.62 12.37
N ASP A 30 7.68 11.38 13.39
CA ASP A 30 7.74 10.13 14.17
C ASP A 30 7.53 8.85 13.34
N ASN A 31 6.86 8.94 12.18
CA ASN A 31 6.62 7.81 11.29
C ASN A 31 7.72 7.62 10.22
N ILE A 32 8.48 8.67 9.90
CA ILE A 32 9.44 8.71 8.78
C ILE A 32 10.83 9.04 9.32
N GLU A 33 11.76 8.11 9.14
CA GLU A 33 13.15 8.25 9.57
C GLU A 33 14.10 8.08 8.37
N ILE A 34 15.15 8.90 8.31
CA ILE A 34 16.23 8.76 7.33
C ILE A 34 17.48 8.29 8.08
N ILE A 35 18.03 7.16 7.65
CA ILE A 35 19.18 6.51 8.29
C ILE A 35 20.33 6.48 7.29
N GLN A 36 21.51 6.90 7.74
CA GLN A 36 22.76 6.69 7.00
C GLN A 36 23.63 5.75 7.81
N THR A 37 24.07 4.67 7.18
CA THR A 37 24.86 3.63 7.85
C THR A 37 26.35 3.82 7.57
N GLU A 38 27.20 3.09 8.31
CA GLU A 38 28.66 3.12 8.13
C GLU A 38 29.11 2.40 6.83
N ASP A 39 28.32 1.47 6.31
CA ASP A 39 28.57 0.72 5.07
C ASP A 39 28.05 1.42 3.81
N ASN A 40 27.85 2.74 3.88
CA ASN A 40 27.40 3.60 2.78
C ASN A 40 25.97 3.30 2.28
N HIS A 41 25.07 2.83 3.15
CA HIS A 41 23.64 2.77 2.84
C HIS A 41 22.92 4.04 3.28
N ILE A 42 21.94 4.44 2.48
CA ILE A 42 21.01 5.52 2.75
C ILE A 42 19.61 4.92 2.73
N GLN A 43 18.95 4.95 3.87
CA GLN A 43 17.66 4.31 4.07
C GLN A 43 16.57 5.33 4.39
N LEU A 44 15.41 5.16 3.77
CA LEU A 44 14.15 5.78 4.20
C LEU A 44 13.30 4.72 4.87
N LYS A 45 13.03 4.93 6.15
CA LYS A 45 12.25 4.03 6.98
C LYS A 45 10.87 4.62 7.28
N ILE A 46 9.82 3.93 6.86
CA ILE A 46 8.42 4.27 7.13
C ILE A 46 7.87 3.24 8.12
N ARG A 47 7.69 3.64 9.38
CA ARG A 47 7.34 2.72 10.49
C ARG A 47 5.94 2.12 10.33
N LYS A 48 4.97 2.95 9.95
CA LYS A 48 3.56 2.57 9.73
C LYS A 48 3.10 3.08 8.38
N THR A 49 3.00 2.16 7.42
CA THR A 49 2.47 2.45 6.08
C THR A 49 0.97 2.73 6.07
N SER A 50 0.53 3.75 5.34
CA SER A 50 -0.86 3.99 4.95
C SER A 50 -1.04 3.91 3.43
N ILE A 51 -2.29 4.04 2.97
CA ILE A 51 -2.58 4.12 1.52
C ILE A 51 -1.93 5.35 0.86
N ASP A 52 -1.63 6.39 1.65
CA ASP A 52 -1.01 7.63 1.18
C ASP A 52 0.50 7.47 0.92
N ASP A 53 1.08 6.35 1.34
CA ASP A 53 2.45 5.97 1.03
C ASP A 53 2.56 5.25 -0.34
N HIS A 54 1.46 5.02 -1.05
CA HIS A 54 1.48 4.60 -2.46
C HIS A 54 1.93 5.78 -3.32
N ALA A 55 3.21 5.81 -3.68
CA ALA A 55 3.82 6.94 -4.34
C ALA A 55 5.18 6.59 -4.97
N GLU A 56 5.67 7.48 -5.82
CA GLU A 56 7.07 7.48 -6.24
C GLU A 56 7.93 8.21 -5.20
N TYR A 57 8.97 7.53 -4.75
CA TYR A 57 9.98 8.05 -3.83
C TYR A 57 11.28 8.29 -4.59
N THR A 58 11.85 9.49 -4.41
CA THR A 58 13.13 9.86 -5.03
C THR A 58 14.13 10.21 -3.95
N LEU A 59 15.29 9.57 -3.96
CA LEU A 59 16.47 9.97 -3.19
C LEU A 59 17.30 10.94 -4.04
N ASN A 60 17.67 12.08 -3.46
CA ASN A 60 18.62 13.02 -4.04
C ASN A 60 19.82 13.17 -3.11
N VAL A 61 21.02 12.97 -3.64
CA VAL A 61 22.28 13.09 -2.89
C VAL A 61 23.39 13.55 -3.82
N GLU A 62 24.06 14.67 -3.51
CA GLU A 62 25.16 15.24 -4.33
C GLU A 62 24.82 15.38 -5.84
N ASN A 63 23.58 15.75 -6.19
CA ASN A 63 23.05 15.81 -7.57
C ASN A 63 22.86 14.45 -8.28
N LEU A 64 23.03 13.34 -7.57
CA LEU A 64 22.62 12.02 -8.02
C LEU A 64 21.20 11.74 -7.55
N ARG A 65 20.37 11.18 -8.44
CA ARG A 65 19.00 10.80 -8.13
C ARG A 65 18.80 9.30 -8.28
N GLY A 66 18.16 8.70 -7.27
CA GLY A 66 17.66 7.34 -7.30
C GLY A 66 16.14 7.35 -7.13
N HIS A 67 15.44 6.45 -7.82
CA HIS A 67 13.98 6.39 -7.83
C HIS A 67 13.51 5.01 -7.37
N ALA A 68 12.44 4.96 -6.57
CA ALA A 68 11.77 3.75 -6.16
C ALA A 68 10.26 4.01 -6.07
N PHE A 69 9.46 3.06 -6.50
CA PHE A 69 8.00 3.16 -6.41
C PHE A 69 7.50 2.24 -5.29
N ILE A 70 6.77 2.80 -4.32
CA ILE A 70 6.08 1.98 -3.33
C ILE A 70 4.65 1.76 -3.82
N ASP A 71 4.33 0.51 -4.13
CA ASP A 71 2.96 0.10 -4.34
C ASP A 71 2.37 -0.41 -3.02
N VAL A 72 1.70 0.49 -2.27
CA VAL A 72 0.91 0.06 -1.11
C VAL A 72 -0.38 -0.55 -1.63
N LEU A 73 -0.36 -1.87 -1.84
CA LEU A 73 -1.57 -2.66 -2.07
C LEU A 73 -2.47 -2.47 -0.86
N SER A 74 -3.51 -1.66 -1.04
CA SER A 74 -4.52 -1.46 -0.01
C SER A 74 -5.14 -2.82 0.30
N ASP A 75 -5.12 -3.20 1.57
CA ASP A 75 -5.89 -4.30 2.13
C ASP A 75 -7.42 -4.00 2.07
N ARG A 76 -7.92 -3.36 1.01
CA ARG A 76 -9.35 -3.17 0.80
C ARG A 76 -9.99 -4.55 0.63
N VAL A 77 -11.12 -4.72 1.29
CA VAL A 77 -11.99 -5.87 1.04
C VAL A 77 -12.41 -5.78 -0.42
N ARG A 78 -12.12 -6.83 -1.18
CA ARG A 78 -12.54 -6.98 -2.57
C ARG A 78 -13.16 -8.35 -2.74
N PHE A 79 -14.06 -8.47 -3.71
CA PHE A 79 -14.55 -9.78 -4.13
C PHE A 79 -13.44 -10.54 -4.84
N THR A 80 -13.03 -11.68 -4.28
CA THR A 80 -12.20 -12.68 -4.97
C THR A 80 -13.05 -13.58 -5.85
N GLN A 81 -14.33 -13.73 -5.50
CA GLN A 81 -15.37 -14.35 -6.33
C GLN A 81 -16.63 -13.47 -6.23
N LYS A 82 -17.05 -12.90 -7.37
CA LYS A 82 -18.29 -12.09 -7.46
C LYS A 82 -19.52 -13.00 -7.50
N LEU A 83 -20.69 -12.40 -7.24
CA LEU A 83 -21.96 -13.05 -7.52
C LEU A 83 -22.13 -13.27 -9.02
N PHE A 84 -22.77 -14.38 -9.37
CA PHE A 84 -23.12 -14.71 -10.74
C PHE A 84 -24.64 -14.76 -10.88
N ASP A 85 -25.12 -14.25 -12.01
CA ASP A 85 -26.53 -14.34 -12.37
C ASP A 85 -26.93 -15.82 -12.43
N THR A 86 -27.98 -16.17 -11.68
CA THR A 86 -28.42 -17.56 -11.53
C THR A 86 -29.90 -17.65 -11.90
N VAL A 87 -30.23 -18.55 -12.83
CA VAL A 87 -31.60 -18.84 -13.24
C VAL A 87 -32.04 -20.15 -12.59
N ILE A 88 -33.06 -20.09 -11.74
CA ILE A 88 -33.63 -21.27 -11.08
C ILE A 88 -35.10 -21.47 -11.48
N LYS A 89 -35.58 -22.71 -11.33
CA LYS A 89 -37.00 -23.01 -11.51
C LYS A 89 -37.79 -22.62 -10.26
N VAL A 90 -39.02 -22.16 -10.47
CA VAL A 90 -39.98 -21.87 -9.39
C VAL A 90 -40.14 -23.09 -8.50
N GLY A 91 -40.12 -22.85 -7.19
CA GLY A 91 -40.25 -23.90 -6.16
C GLY A 91 -38.93 -24.52 -5.72
N ASN A 92 -37.81 -24.25 -6.40
CA ASN A 92 -36.50 -24.73 -5.99
C ASN A 92 -35.78 -23.71 -5.08
N PRO A 93 -35.00 -24.18 -4.10
CA PRO A 93 -34.14 -23.29 -3.32
C PRO A 93 -32.96 -22.77 -4.17
N ILE A 94 -32.52 -21.55 -3.88
CA ILE A 94 -31.31 -20.93 -4.45
C ILE A 94 -30.30 -20.64 -3.35
N VAL A 95 -29.01 -20.81 -3.67
CA VAL A 95 -27.89 -20.39 -2.83
C VAL A 95 -27.02 -19.45 -3.65
N LEU A 96 -26.87 -18.21 -3.18
CA LEU A 96 -25.96 -17.24 -3.75
C LEU A 96 -24.69 -17.20 -2.90
N GLU A 97 -23.52 -17.27 -3.56
CA GLU A 97 -22.22 -17.29 -2.88
C GLU A 97 -21.28 -16.25 -3.50
N CYS A 98 -20.57 -15.53 -2.64
CA CYS A 98 -19.44 -14.69 -3.03
C CYS A 98 -18.28 -14.91 -2.06
N LYS A 99 -17.06 -14.54 -2.47
CA LYS A 99 -15.86 -14.65 -1.63
C LYS A 99 -15.15 -13.31 -1.55
N LEU A 100 -14.63 -13.00 -0.36
CA LEU A 100 -13.92 -11.76 -0.05
C LEU A 100 -12.43 -11.99 0.12
N SER A 101 -11.64 -10.93 -0.04
CA SER A 101 -10.19 -10.95 0.19
C SER A 101 -9.80 -11.02 1.67
N LYS A 102 -10.73 -10.74 2.59
CA LYS A 102 -10.49 -10.73 4.03
C LYS A 102 -11.51 -11.61 4.77
N PRO A 103 -11.05 -12.47 5.70
CA PRO A 103 -11.95 -13.19 6.60
C PRO A 103 -12.67 -12.22 7.54
N ASP A 104 -13.78 -12.67 8.14
CA ASP A 104 -14.56 -11.96 9.16
C ASP A 104 -15.02 -10.54 8.80
N THR A 105 -15.06 -10.23 7.50
CA THR A 105 -15.58 -8.95 7.02
C THR A 105 -17.11 -8.96 7.14
N PRO A 106 -17.73 -7.95 7.78
CA PRO A 106 -19.19 -7.84 7.83
C PRO A 106 -19.77 -7.76 6.42
N ILE A 107 -20.78 -8.59 6.13
CA ILE A 107 -21.49 -8.60 4.85
C ILE A 107 -22.95 -8.23 5.06
N THR A 108 -23.54 -7.55 4.07
CA THR A 108 -24.97 -7.27 4.01
C THR A 108 -25.47 -7.72 2.65
N TRP A 109 -26.46 -8.60 2.64
CA TRP A 109 -27.15 -8.99 1.42
C TRP A 109 -28.26 -7.99 1.12
N LYS A 110 -28.51 -7.73 -0.16
CA LYS A 110 -29.58 -6.83 -0.59
C LYS A 110 -30.39 -7.43 -1.74
N CYS A 111 -31.69 -7.17 -1.74
CA CYS A 111 -32.60 -7.38 -2.86
C CYS A 111 -33.26 -6.03 -3.18
N ASP A 112 -33.19 -5.58 -4.43
CA ASP A 112 -33.74 -4.29 -4.86
C ASP A 112 -33.33 -3.11 -3.95
N ASP A 113 -32.02 -3.02 -3.67
CA ASP A 113 -31.38 -2.05 -2.76
C ASP A 113 -31.75 -2.13 -1.27
N GLN A 114 -32.70 -3.00 -0.90
CA GLN A 114 -33.09 -3.21 0.49
C GLN A 114 -32.26 -4.30 1.16
N PRO A 115 -31.76 -4.08 2.40
CA PRO A 115 -31.06 -5.11 3.16
C PRO A 115 -31.98 -6.30 3.43
N LEU A 116 -31.44 -7.50 3.20
CA LEU A 116 -32.03 -8.76 3.65
C LEU A 116 -31.55 -9.00 5.08
N ASP A 117 -32.48 -8.95 6.04
CA ASP A 117 -32.26 -9.33 7.44
C ASP A 117 -32.34 -10.86 7.63
#